data_AF-A0A0J6KAF4-F1
#
_entry.id   AF-A0A0J6KAF4-F1
#
_cell.length_a   1.000
_cell.length_b   1.000
_cell.length_c   1.000
_cell.angle_alpha   90.00
_cell.angle_beta   90.00
_cell.angle_gamma   90.00
#
_symmetry.space_group_name_H-M   'P 1'
#
loop_
_entity.id
_entity.type
_entity.pdbx_description
1 polymer ?
#
loop_
_entity_poly.entity_id
_entity_poly.type
_entity_poly.pdbx_seq_one_letter_code
_entity_poly.pdbx_strand_id
1 'polypeptide(L)'
;MSAKRPDSPCIAVCSTAVGDDICRGCARSFDEISQWCFMDEEERELVWQQLPLRQRGLKIAAVFACLPQLHPRDDGEWMSVPCLPWLFRMDGDCLWWRRGEEAARQRDCAGWGPAQVAAFLREQAETDSN
;
A
#
# COMPACT_ATOMS: atom_id res chain seq x y z
N MET A 1 -15.17 -26.88 -6.71
CA MET A 1 -15.91 -25.77 -6.07
C MET A 1 -15.12 -24.50 -6.31
N SER A 2 -15.65 -23.57 -7.09
CA SER A 2 -15.00 -22.25 -7.25
C SER A 2 -15.14 -21.52 -5.91
N ALA A 3 -14.03 -21.19 -5.26
CA ALA A 3 -14.05 -20.49 -3.98
C ALA A 3 -14.59 -19.08 -4.22
N LYS A 4 -15.88 -18.85 -3.89
CA LYS A 4 -16.48 -17.53 -3.90
C LYS A 4 -15.68 -16.66 -2.92
N ARG A 5 -15.23 -15.48 -3.38
CA ARG A 5 -14.55 -14.49 -2.52
C ARG A 5 -15.44 -14.20 -1.30
N PRO A 6 -14.88 -14.05 -0.08
CA PRO A 6 -15.67 -13.71 1.10
C PRO A 6 -16.38 -12.37 0.91
N ASP A 7 -17.53 -12.18 1.58
CA ASP A 7 -18.34 -10.96 1.49
C ASP A 7 -17.63 -9.72 2.05
N SER A 8 -16.57 -9.90 2.84
CA SER A 8 -15.73 -8.82 3.36
C SER A 8 -14.26 -9.24 3.42
N PRO A 9 -13.31 -8.32 3.17
CA PRO A 9 -11.88 -8.56 3.36
C PRO A 9 -11.44 -8.54 4.83
N CYS A 10 -12.35 -8.26 5.77
CA CYS A 10 -12.02 -8.14 7.19
C CYS A 10 -11.55 -9.48 7.79
N ILE A 11 -10.45 -9.44 8.53
CA ILE A 11 -9.92 -10.60 9.28
C ILE A 11 -10.09 -10.46 10.80
N ALA A 12 -11.01 -9.60 11.24
CA ALA A 12 -11.26 -9.27 12.65
C ALA A 12 -10.05 -8.71 13.43
N VAL A 13 -9.07 -8.14 12.73
CA VAL A 13 -7.99 -7.35 13.29
C VAL A 13 -8.12 -5.93 12.75
N CYS A 14 -8.29 -4.96 13.64
CA CYS A 14 -8.45 -3.56 13.27
C CYS A 14 -7.39 -2.71 13.95
N SER A 15 -6.63 -1.97 13.15
CA SER A 15 -5.63 -1.03 13.64
C SER A 15 -5.99 0.43 13.37
N THR A 16 -7.02 0.69 12.56
CA THR A 16 -7.53 2.05 12.34
C THR A 16 -8.22 2.59 13.59
N ALA A 17 -8.78 1.72 14.44
CA ALA A 17 -9.33 2.08 15.74
C ALA A 17 -8.28 2.66 16.72
N VAL A 18 -6.99 2.41 16.48
CA VAL A 18 -5.88 2.99 17.26
C VAL A 18 -5.15 4.12 16.55
N GLY A 19 -5.67 4.58 15.41
CA GLY A 19 -5.20 5.77 14.68
C GLY A 19 -4.45 5.51 13.37
N ASP A 20 -4.36 4.27 12.89
CA ASP A 20 -3.74 3.99 11.59
C ASP A 20 -4.68 4.42 10.44
N ASP A 21 -4.16 5.06 9.38
CA ASP A 21 -4.98 5.42 8.20
C ASP A 21 -5.48 4.19 7.44
N ILE A 22 -4.63 3.16 7.36
CA ILE A 22 -4.90 1.88 6.70
C ILE A 22 -4.79 0.74 7.70
N CYS A 23 -5.79 -0.13 7.71
CA CYS A 23 -5.83 -1.28 8.59
C CYS A 23 -4.72 -2.28 8.25
N ARG A 24 -3.84 -2.57 9.21
CA ARG A 24 -2.77 -3.58 9.07
C ARG A 24 -3.28 -5.00 8.81
N GLY A 25 -4.53 -5.29 9.19
CA GLY A 25 -5.16 -6.59 8.98
C GLY A 25 -5.75 -6.78 7.59
N CYS A 26 -6.65 -5.88 7.17
CA CYS A 26 -7.39 -6.03 5.91
C CYS A 26 -6.98 -5.06 4.79
N ALA A 27 -6.04 -4.14 5.06
CA ALA A 27 -5.54 -3.12 4.12
C ALA A 27 -6.58 -2.11 3.59
N ARG A 28 -7.76 -2.04 4.22
CA ARG A 28 -8.77 -1.00 3.96
C ARG A 28 -8.48 0.27 4.75
N SER A 29 -8.91 1.41 4.22
CA SER A 29 -8.95 2.67 4.97
C SER A 29 -10.06 2.67 6.03
N PHE A 30 -10.00 3.61 6.97
CA PHE A 30 -11.09 3.78 7.93
C PHE A 30 -12.45 4.04 7.26
N ASP A 31 -12.47 4.88 6.22
CA ASP A 31 -13.70 5.22 5.49
C ASP A 31 -14.30 3.99 4.82
N GLU A 32 -13.48 3.18 4.13
CA GLU A 32 -13.92 1.92 3.51
C GLU A 32 -14.43 0.90 4.52
N ILE A 33 -13.85 0.87 5.74
CA ILE A 33 -14.32 0.00 6.81
C ILE A 33 -15.69 0.47 7.32
N SER A 34 -15.85 1.77 7.56
CA SER A 34 -17.08 2.35 8.11
C SER A 34 -18.25 2.33 7.12
N GLN A 35 -17.97 2.50 5.83
CA GLN A 35 -18.98 2.59 4.77
C GLN A 35 -19.27 1.25 4.07
N TRP A 36 -18.54 0.17 4.39
CA TRP A 36 -18.64 -1.11 3.67
C TRP A 36 -20.07 -1.63 3.44
N CYS A 37 -20.92 -1.54 4.48
CA CYS A 37 -22.30 -2.02 4.42
C CYS A 37 -23.20 -1.15 3.54
N PHE A 38 -22.82 0.10 3.29
CA PHE A 38 -23.55 1.08 2.49
C PHE A 38 -23.05 1.16 1.04
N MET A 39 -21.82 0.70 0.78
CA MET A 39 -21.25 0.62 -0.56
C MET A 39 -22.04 -0.32 -1.47
N ASP A 40 -22.15 0.04 -2.74
CA ASP A 40 -22.67 -0.85 -3.78
C ASP A 40 -21.61 -1.89 -4.23
N GLU A 41 -21.97 -2.75 -5.19
CA GLU A 41 -21.07 -3.79 -5.68
C GLU A 41 -19.86 -3.23 -6.46
N GLU A 42 -20.06 -2.13 -7.20
CA GLU A 42 -19.01 -1.49 -7.99
C GLU A 42 -17.98 -0.84 -7.06
N GLU A 43 -18.43 -0.09 -6.06
CA GLU A 43 -17.60 0.51 -5.02
C GLU A 43 -16.80 -0.56 -4.24
N ARG A 44 -17.46 -1.66 -3.86
CA ARG A 44 -16.77 -2.78 -3.18
C ARG A 44 -15.71 -3.42 -4.07
N GLU A 45 -16.00 -3.59 -5.37
CA GLU A 45 -15.03 -4.17 -6.30
C GLU A 45 -13.83 -3.25 -6.50
N LEU A 46 -14.01 -1.93 -6.54
CA LEU A 46 -12.91 -0.97 -6.55
C LEU A 46 -12.01 -1.15 -5.31
N VAL A 47 -12.59 -1.26 -4.12
CA VAL A 47 -11.82 -1.53 -2.89
C VAL A 47 -11.04 -2.84 -3.03
N TRP A 48 -11.70 -3.92 -3.48
CA TRP A 48 -11.06 -5.23 -3.68
C TRP A 48 -9.85 -5.19 -4.62
N GLN A 49 -9.91 -4.38 -5.68
CA GLN A 49 -8.81 -4.22 -6.63
C GLN A 49 -7.60 -3.52 -6.00
N GLN A 50 -7.80 -2.61 -5.05
CA GLN A 50 -6.71 -1.89 -4.37
C GLN A 50 -6.03 -2.73 -3.27
N LEU A 51 -6.74 -3.65 -2.62
CA LEU A 51 -6.21 -4.37 -1.45
C LEU A 51 -4.89 -5.11 -1.71
N PRO A 52 -4.68 -5.84 -2.82
CA PRO A 52 -3.42 -6.53 -3.07
C PRO A 52 -2.22 -5.57 -3.11
N LEU A 53 -2.38 -4.40 -3.72
CA LEU A 53 -1.35 -3.37 -3.83
C LEU A 53 -1.06 -2.77 -2.45
N ARG A 54 -2.10 -2.42 -1.70
CA ARG A 54 -1.96 -1.90 -0.33
C ARG A 54 -1.33 -2.91 0.62
N GLN A 55 -1.70 -4.19 0.54
CA GLN A 55 -1.11 -5.27 1.34
C GLN A 55 0.38 -5.43 1.05
N ARG A 56 0.79 -5.34 -0.21
CA ARG A 56 2.22 -5.38 -0.59
C ARG A 56 2.96 -4.17 -0.01
N GLY A 57 2.40 -2.97 -0.14
CA GLY A 57 2.96 -1.75 0.44
C GLY A 57 3.10 -1.81 1.96
N LEU A 58 2.08 -2.30 2.68
CA LEU A 58 2.12 -2.49 4.13
C LEU A 58 3.23 -3.46 4.56
N LYS A 59 3.44 -4.56 3.82
CA LYS A 59 4.52 -5.52 4.11
C LYS A 59 5.90 -4.89 3.93
N ILE A 60 6.06 -3.99 2.97
CA ILE A 60 7.31 -3.23 2.77
C ILE A 60 7.49 -2.22 3.91
N ALA A 61 6.46 -1.43 4.23
CA ALA A 61 6.48 -0.46 5.31
C ALA A 61 6.80 -1.10 6.68
N ALA A 62 6.32 -2.32 6.92
CA ALA A 62 6.62 -3.08 8.13
C ALA A 62 8.14 -3.35 8.31
N VAL A 63 8.91 -3.47 7.22
CA VAL A 63 10.39 -3.62 7.28
C VAL A 63 11.07 -2.36 7.84
N PHE A 64 10.44 -1.20 7.67
CA PHE A 64 10.89 0.06 8.23
C PHE A 64 10.37 0.33 9.65
N ALA A 65 9.61 -0.61 10.23
CA ALA A 65 8.99 -0.47 11.55
C ALA A 65 8.16 0.81 11.70
N CYS A 66 7.47 1.22 10.63
CA CYS A 66 6.66 2.44 10.61
C CYS A 66 5.33 2.22 9.88
N LEU A 67 4.40 3.13 10.13
CA LEU A 67 3.11 3.15 9.45
C LEU A 67 3.24 3.95 8.15
N PRO A 68 2.77 3.39 7.02
CA PRO A 68 2.70 4.16 5.79
C PRO A 68 1.47 5.08 5.83
N GLN A 69 1.61 6.26 5.24
CA GLN A 69 0.47 7.12 4.90
C GLN A 69 0.10 6.88 3.45
N LEU A 70 -1.20 6.85 3.15
CA LEU A 70 -1.70 6.70 1.79
C LEU A 70 -1.92 8.08 1.15
N HIS A 71 -1.46 8.22 -0.08
CA HIS A 71 -1.52 9.45 -0.87
C HIS A 71 -2.21 9.12 -2.20
N PRO A 72 -3.54 9.30 -2.30
CA PRO A 72 -4.25 9.15 -3.57
C PRO A 72 -3.81 10.27 -4.53
N ARG A 73 -3.54 9.91 -5.78
CA ARG A 73 -3.14 10.81 -6.86
C ARG A 73 -3.82 10.39 -8.16
N ASP A 74 -3.78 11.26 -9.16
CA ASP A 74 -4.36 11.01 -10.50
C ASP A 74 -3.79 9.76 -11.17
N ASP A 75 -2.52 9.43 -10.88
CA ASP A 75 -1.82 8.27 -11.43
C ASP A 75 -1.95 7.01 -10.56
N GLY A 76 -2.68 7.06 -9.44
CA GLY A 76 -3.00 5.95 -8.54
C GLY A 76 -2.62 6.21 -7.07
N GLU A 77 -2.72 5.17 -6.23
CA GLU A 77 -2.42 5.30 -4.81
C GLU A 77 -0.93 5.09 -4.51
N TRP A 78 -0.38 6.00 -3.70
CA TRP A 78 1.02 5.98 -3.28
C TRP A 78 1.15 5.89 -1.77
N MET A 79 2.26 5.37 -1.28
CA MET A 79 2.57 5.29 0.14
C MET A 79 3.83 6.08 0.48
N SER A 80 3.81 6.81 1.59
CA SER A 80 5.04 7.35 2.20
C SER A 80 5.32 6.66 3.52
N VAL A 81 6.60 6.53 3.86
CA VAL A 81 7.04 6.16 5.21
C VAL A 81 7.93 7.25 5.79
N PRO A 82 7.89 7.55 7.11
CA PRO A 82 8.62 8.68 7.69
C PRO A 82 10.15 8.67 7.47
N CYS A 83 10.72 7.48 7.26
CA CYS A 83 12.16 7.31 7.08
C CYS A 83 12.62 7.37 5.61
N LEU A 84 11.71 7.56 4.64
CA LEU A 84 12.05 7.73 3.23
C LEU A 84 11.57 9.11 2.74
N PRO A 85 12.34 9.80 1.90
CA PRO A 85 11.94 11.09 1.33
C PRO A 85 10.90 10.95 0.20
N TRP A 86 10.35 9.76 -0.02
CA TRP A 86 9.61 9.42 -1.22
C TRP A 86 8.24 8.81 -0.97
N LEU A 87 7.47 8.89 -2.04
CA LEU A 87 6.31 8.06 -2.27
C LEU A 87 6.74 6.80 -3.02
N PHE A 88 6.18 5.66 -2.65
CA PHE A 88 6.37 4.41 -3.36
C PHE A 88 5.04 3.66 -3.49
N ARG A 89 4.98 2.76 -4.46
CA ARG A 89 3.89 1.80 -4.62
C ARG A 89 4.38 0.56 -5.36
N MET A 90 3.62 -0.52 -5.23
CA MET A 90 3.81 -1.71 -6.05
C MET A 90 2.66 -1.76 -7.05
N ASP A 91 2.97 -2.08 -8.30
CA ASP A 91 1.99 -2.46 -9.31
C ASP A 91 2.45 -3.77 -9.96
N GLY A 92 1.75 -4.86 -9.65
CA GLY A 92 2.27 -6.19 -9.90
C GLY A 92 3.67 -6.34 -9.31
N ASP A 93 4.60 -6.83 -10.11
CA ASP A 93 6.00 -7.02 -9.71
C ASP A 93 6.88 -5.79 -9.96
N CYS A 94 6.29 -4.67 -10.39
CA CYS A 94 7.01 -3.42 -10.60
C CYS A 94 6.93 -2.52 -9.36
N LEU A 95 8.08 -2.13 -8.84
CA LEU A 95 8.20 -1.08 -7.84
C LEU A 95 8.23 0.27 -8.54
N TRP A 96 7.39 1.19 -8.08
CA TRP A 96 7.42 2.58 -8.48
C TRP A 96 7.76 3.47 -7.29
N TRP A 97 8.58 4.50 -7.50
CA TRP A 97 8.88 5.50 -6.48
C TRP A 97 9.09 6.89 -7.09
N ARG A 98 8.80 7.93 -6.31
CA ARG A 98 8.92 9.34 -6.72
C ARG A 98 9.17 10.26 -5.54
N ARG A 99 9.77 11.41 -5.80
CA ARG A 99 9.92 12.49 -4.82
C ARG A 99 8.88 13.57 -5.08
N GLY A 100 7.94 13.75 -4.16
CA GLY A 100 6.86 14.73 -4.30
C GLY A 100 6.12 14.59 -5.64
N GLU A 101 6.17 15.65 -6.46
CA GLU A 101 5.54 15.70 -7.79
C GLU A 101 6.48 15.35 -8.95
N GLU A 102 7.74 14.99 -8.68
CA GLU A 102 8.67 14.57 -9.73
C GLU A 102 8.19 13.32 -10.47
N ALA A 103 8.72 13.10 -11.67
CA ALA A 103 8.41 11.92 -12.48
C ALA A 103 8.73 10.63 -11.72
N ALA A 104 7.81 9.67 -11.80
CA ALA A 104 8.00 8.38 -11.16
C ALA A 104 9.09 7.56 -11.85
N ARG A 105 9.96 6.96 -11.04
CA ARG A 105 10.94 5.95 -11.43
C ARG A 105 10.32 4.57 -11.20
N GLN A 106 10.75 3.59 -11.98
CA GLN A 106 10.26 2.22 -11.86
C GLN A 106 11.38 1.18 -11.96
N ARG A 107 11.14 0.02 -11.34
CA ARG A 107 12.04 -1.13 -11.37
C ARG A 107 11.23 -2.43 -11.33
N ASP A 108 11.60 -3.36 -12.21
CA ASP A 108 11.14 -4.74 -12.12
C ASP A 108 11.74 -5.41 -10.88
N CYS A 109 10.86 -5.89 -10.00
CA CYS A 109 11.15 -6.55 -8.74
C CYS A 109 10.53 -7.96 -8.72
N ALA A 110 10.37 -8.62 -9.87
CA ALA A 110 9.91 -10.00 -9.95
C ALA A 110 10.71 -10.91 -9.01
N GLY A 111 10.00 -11.64 -8.15
CA GLY A 111 10.58 -12.54 -7.15
C GLY A 111 11.16 -11.88 -5.91
N TRP A 112 11.11 -10.55 -5.77
CA TRP A 112 11.62 -9.86 -4.59
C TRP A 112 10.66 -9.96 -3.41
N GLY A 113 11.22 -10.23 -2.23
CA GLY A 113 10.53 -10.09 -0.96
C GLY A 113 10.45 -8.64 -0.50
N PRO A 114 9.57 -8.33 0.48
CA PRO A 114 9.43 -6.97 1.03
C PRO A 114 10.74 -6.36 1.54
N ALA A 115 11.62 -7.18 2.14
CA ALA A 115 12.91 -6.73 2.65
C ALA A 115 13.88 -6.29 1.54
N GLN A 116 13.87 -6.95 0.38
CA GLN A 116 14.70 -6.57 -0.76
C GLN A 116 14.23 -5.26 -1.39
N VAL A 117 12.90 -5.09 -1.51
CA VAL A 117 12.31 -3.82 -1.96
C VAL A 117 12.65 -2.69 -0.98
N ALA A 118 12.51 -2.93 0.32
CA ALA A 118 12.85 -1.93 1.35
C ALA A 118 14.34 -1.56 1.32
N ALA A 119 15.25 -2.53 1.14
CA ALA A 119 16.67 -2.28 1.03
C ALA A 119 17.00 -1.40 -0.19
N PHE A 120 16.42 -1.73 -1.35
CA PHE A 120 16.59 -0.93 -2.56
C PHE A 120 16.09 0.51 -2.37
N LEU A 121 14.91 0.71 -1.76
CA LEU A 121 14.42 2.06 -1.46
C LEU A 121 15.35 2.85 -0.53
N ARG A 122 16.06 2.21 0.41
CA ARG A 122 17.06 2.90 1.23
C ARG A 122 18.29 3.31 0.41
N GLU A 123 18.84 2.39 -0.37
CA GLU A 123 20.02 2.64 -1.21
C GLU A 123 19.79 3.79 -2.20
N GLN A 124 18.60 3.81 -2.80
CA GLN A 124 18.25 4.90 -3.69
C GLN A 124 18.17 6.24 -2.89
N ALA A 125 17.67 6.23 -1.63
CA ALA A 125 17.46 7.45 -0.84
C ALA A 125 18.79 8.08 -0.41
N GLU A 126 19.78 7.23 -0.16
CA GLU A 126 21.17 7.63 0.04
C GLU A 126 21.77 8.23 -1.24
N THR A 127 21.48 7.65 -2.40
CA THR A 127 21.96 8.13 -3.71
C THR A 127 21.42 9.53 -4.04
N ASP A 128 20.15 9.80 -3.77
CA ASP A 128 19.54 11.12 -4.02
C ASP A 128 20.00 12.20 -3.01
N SER A 129 20.70 11.81 -1.93
CA SER A 129 21.19 12.72 -0.89
C SER A 129 22.62 13.21 -1.12
N ASN A 130 23.35 12.64 -2.09
CA ASN A 130 24.76 12.89 -2.39
C ASN A 130 24.92 13.58 -3.75
#